data_AF-L0GCW2-F1
#
_entry.id   AF-L0GCW2-F1
#
_cell.length_a   1.000
_cell.length_b   1.000
_cell.length_c   1.000
_cell.angle_alpha   90.00
_cell.angle_beta   90.00
_cell.angle_gamma   90.00
#
_symmetry.space_group_name_H-M   'P 1'
#
loop_
_entity.id
_entity.type
_entity.pdbx_description
1 polymer ?
#
loop_
_entity_poly.entity_id
_entity_poly.type
_entity_poly.pdbx_seq_one_letter_code
_entity_poly.pdbx_strand_id
1 'polypeptide(L)'
;MQTQCTVLQLLVLVALCSCGGILKEKYFQKGVDYLTSHIPIPVVKDVVKSAAKQLVHKISKNQQLCLIVDTVQWCNKSCLAAENKEGYCHGTKCKCGIKVSY
;
A
#
# COMPACT_ATOMS: atom_id res chain seq x y z
N MET A 1 -10.26 -17.53 -20.07
CA MET A 1 -9.19 -17.84 -19.09
C MET A 1 -8.24 -16.66 -18.84
N GLN A 2 -7.88 -15.85 -19.85
CA GLN A 2 -6.88 -14.78 -19.68
C GLN A 2 -7.29 -13.70 -18.65
N THR A 3 -8.54 -13.22 -18.67
CA THR A 3 -9.02 -12.14 -17.77
C THR A 3 -9.03 -12.53 -16.30
N GLN A 4 -9.37 -13.79 -15.99
CA GLN A 4 -9.38 -14.30 -14.61
C GLN A 4 -7.95 -14.30 -14.04
N CYS A 5 -6.96 -14.69 -14.84
CA CYS A 5 -5.55 -14.62 -14.45
C CYS A 5 -5.10 -13.17 -14.21
N THR A 6 -5.50 -12.21 -15.06
CA THR A 6 -5.13 -10.79 -14.87
C THR A 6 -5.70 -10.22 -13.58
N VAL A 7 -6.95 -10.53 -13.25
CA VAL A 7 -7.59 -10.09 -12.00
C VAL A 7 -6.89 -10.71 -10.79
N LEU A 8 -6.52 -12.00 -10.87
CA LEU A 8 -5.78 -12.68 -9.82
C LEU A 8 -4.40 -12.04 -9.58
N GLN A 9 -3.67 -11.73 -10.65
CA GLN A 9 -2.37 -11.04 -10.57
C GLN A 9 -2.51 -9.66 -9.93
N LEU A 10 -3.60 -8.95 -10.22
CA LEU A 10 -3.86 -7.63 -9.65
C LEU A 10 -4.17 -7.69 -8.15
N LEU A 11 -4.92 -8.72 -7.72
CA LEU A 11 -5.16 -9.01 -6.30
C LEU A 11 -3.86 -9.33 -5.56
N VAL A 12 -2.98 -10.14 -6.14
CA VAL A 12 -1.65 -10.44 -5.56
C VAL A 12 -0.83 -9.17 -5.42
N LEU A 13 -0.85 -8.28 -6.42
CA LEU A 13 -0.15 -7.00 -6.36
C LEU A 13 -0.68 -6.08 -5.23
N VAL A 14 -2.00 -6.02 -5.05
CA VAL A 14 -2.63 -5.30 -3.93
C VAL A 14 -2.23 -5.92 -2.59
N ALA A 15 -2.23 -7.25 -2.48
CA ALA A 15 -1.84 -7.95 -1.26
C ALA A 15 -0.36 -7.71 -0.90
N LEU A 16 0.54 -7.74 -1.88
CA LEU A 16 1.97 -7.45 -1.67
C LEU A 16 2.20 -6.00 -1.24
N CYS A 17 1.45 -5.05 -1.79
CA CYS A 17 1.51 -3.66 -1.33
C CYS A 17 0.90 -3.47 0.04
N SER A 18 -0.08 -4.32 0.40
CA SER A 18 -0.66 -4.31 1.74
C SER A 18 0.34 -4.69 2.83
N CYS A 19 1.45 -5.33 2.46
CA CYS A 19 2.57 -5.63 3.34
C CYS A 19 3.64 -4.54 3.34
N GLY A 20 3.25 -3.26 3.19
CA GLY A 20 3.88 -2.11 3.84
C GLY A 20 5.36 -1.78 3.56
N GLY A 21 6.06 -2.44 2.63
CA GLY A 21 7.51 -2.17 2.50
C GLY A 21 8.15 -2.30 1.12
N ILE A 22 7.62 -3.11 0.21
CA ILE A 22 8.43 -3.50 -0.97
C ILE A 22 8.18 -2.59 -2.18
N LEU A 23 6.96 -2.13 -2.39
CA LEU A 23 6.58 -1.39 -3.59
C LEU A 23 6.18 0.04 -3.24
N LYS A 24 7.03 1.02 -3.59
CA LYS A 24 6.65 2.43 -3.56
C LYS A 24 5.38 2.61 -4.40
N GLU A 25 4.45 3.42 -3.91
CA GLU A 25 3.14 3.68 -4.53
C GLU A 25 3.25 3.95 -6.05
N LYS A 26 4.29 4.67 -6.48
CA LYS A 26 4.58 4.94 -7.89
C LYS A 26 4.77 3.67 -8.74
N TYR A 27 5.47 2.66 -8.24
CA TYR A 27 5.64 1.39 -8.95
C TYR A 27 4.34 0.58 -8.95
N PHE A 28 3.59 0.60 -7.86
CA PHE A 28 2.28 -0.04 -7.80
C PHE A 28 1.32 0.58 -8.83
N GLN A 29 1.24 1.90 -8.90
CA GLN A 29 0.40 2.59 -9.87
C GLN A 29 0.77 2.19 -11.31
N LYS A 30 2.06 2.16 -11.64
CA LYS A 30 2.54 1.67 -12.95
C LYS A 30 2.18 0.21 -13.21
N GLY A 31 2.33 -0.66 -12.21
CA GLY A 31 1.98 -2.08 -12.31
C GLY A 31 0.49 -2.29 -12.53
N VAL A 32 -0.36 -1.56 -11.80
CA VAL A 32 -1.82 -1.57 -12.01
C VAL A 32 -2.16 -1.05 -13.39
N ASP A 33 -1.54 0.05 -13.85
CA ASP A 33 -1.79 0.56 -15.20
C ASP A 33 -1.42 -0.46 -16.29
N TYR A 34 -0.30 -1.19 -16.13
CA TYR A 34 0.11 -2.27 -17.03
C TYR A 34 -0.81 -3.48 -16.99
N LEU A 35 -1.23 -3.95 -15.81
CA LEU A 35 -2.13 -5.11 -15.72
C LEU A 35 -3.54 -4.77 -16.23
N THR A 36 -4.05 -3.59 -15.88
CA THR A 36 -5.38 -3.16 -16.30
C THR A 36 -5.44 -2.86 -17.81
N SER A 37 -4.33 -2.54 -18.47
CA SER A 37 -4.31 -2.39 -19.93
C SER A 37 -4.59 -3.69 -20.68
N HIS A 38 -4.41 -4.84 -20.04
CA HIS A 38 -4.71 -6.17 -20.61
C HIS A 38 -6.16 -6.61 -20.38
N ILE A 39 -6.96 -5.84 -19.64
CA ILE A 39 -8.38 -6.13 -19.44
C ILE A 39 -9.14 -5.61 -20.67
N PRO A 40 -9.77 -6.49 -21.48
CA PRO A 40 -10.43 -6.10 -22.73
C PRO A 40 -11.73 -5.31 -22.49
N ILE A 41 -12.31 -5.39 -21.29
CA ILE A 41 -13.57 -4.74 -20.96
C ILE A 41 -13.28 -3.38 -20.30
N PRO A 42 -13.56 -2.25 -20.97
CA PRO A 42 -13.18 -0.91 -20.50
C PRO A 42 -13.84 -0.54 -19.16
N VAL A 43 -15.11 -0.89 -18.96
CA VAL A 43 -15.82 -0.63 -17.70
C VAL A 43 -15.15 -1.33 -16.52
N VAL A 44 -14.79 -2.61 -16.69
CA VAL A 44 -14.11 -3.38 -15.64
C VAL A 44 -12.71 -2.83 -15.39
N LYS A 45 -12.01 -2.45 -16.46
CA LYS A 45 -10.67 -1.83 -16.39
C LYS A 45 -10.68 -0.59 -15.49
N ASP A 46 -11.60 0.34 -15.70
CA ASP A 46 -11.63 1.61 -14.95
C ASP A 46 -12.05 1.43 -13.50
N VAL A 47 -13.01 0.53 -13.23
CA VAL A 47 -13.43 0.20 -11.86
C VAL A 47 -12.29 -0.46 -11.09
N VAL A 48 -11.65 -1.48 -11.67
CA VAL A 48 -10.54 -2.21 -11.03
C VAL A 48 -9.35 -1.28 -10.80
N LYS A 49 -8.98 -0.46 -11.78
CA LYS A 49 -7.90 0.53 -11.67
C LYS A 49 -8.18 1.52 -10.54
N SER A 50 -9.39 2.09 -10.51
CA SER A 50 -9.77 3.08 -9.49
C SER A 50 -9.80 2.46 -8.10
N ALA A 51 -10.39 1.28 -7.95
CA ALA A 51 -10.44 0.55 -6.69
C ALA A 51 -9.04 0.20 -6.17
N ALA A 52 -8.15 -0.33 -7.03
CA ALA A 52 -6.79 -0.69 -6.66
C ALA A 52 -5.96 0.53 -6.26
N LYS A 53 -6.04 1.64 -7.02
CA LYS A 53 -5.34 2.89 -6.68
C LYS A 53 -5.86 3.49 -5.37
N GLN A 54 -7.18 3.51 -5.15
CA GLN A 54 -7.75 3.98 -3.88
C GLN A 54 -7.37 3.09 -2.70
N LEU A 55 -7.39 1.78 -2.88
CA LEU A 55 -6.96 0.84 -1.84
C LEU A 55 -5.52 1.13 -1.47
N VAL A 56 -4.59 1.14 -2.42
CA VAL A 56 -3.18 1.42 -2.13
C VAL A 56 -2.96 2.83 -1.58
N HIS A 57 -3.72 3.84 -1.98
CA HIS A 57 -3.63 5.17 -1.38
C HIS A 57 -4.11 5.21 0.08
N LYS A 58 -5.18 4.46 0.41
CA LYS A 58 -5.65 4.32 1.79
C LYS A 58 -4.69 3.49 2.63
N ILE A 59 -4.18 2.43 2.02
CA ILE A 59 -3.16 1.54 2.56
C ILE A 59 -1.91 2.35 2.82
N SER A 60 -1.24 2.97 1.85
CA SER A 60 -0.02 3.76 2.06
C SER A 60 -0.17 4.82 3.17
N LYS A 61 -1.37 5.41 3.31
CA LYS A 61 -1.70 6.33 4.42
C LYS A 61 -1.95 5.66 5.77
N ASN A 62 -2.50 4.44 5.80
CA ASN A 62 -2.71 3.64 7.01
C ASN A 62 -1.56 2.66 7.32
N GLN A 63 -0.65 2.41 6.38
CA GLN A 63 0.29 1.28 6.35
C GLN A 63 1.72 1.61 6.70
N GLN A 64 1.85 2.47 7.69
CA GLN A 64 2.68 1.98 8.77
C GLN A 64 1.69 1.28 9.71
N LEU A 65 1.31 0.05 9.32
CA LEU A 65 0.26 -0.76 9.95
C LEU A 65 0.75 -1.14 11.35
N CYS A 66 0.63 -0.20 12.25
CA CYS A 66 0.98 -0.36 13.63
C CYS A 66 -0.10 -1.23 14.26
N LEU A 67 0.20 -2.49 14.56
CA LEU A 67 -0.69 -3.30 15.39
C LEU A 67 -0.44 -2.96 16.87
N ILE A 68 -0.63 -1.69 17.24
CA ILE A 68 -0.38 -1.10 18.58
C ILE A 68 1.12 -1.01 18.93
N VAL A 69 1.94 -1.95 18.46
CA VAL A 69 3.40 -1.99 18.64
C VAL A 69 4.07 -2.16 17.28
N ASP A 70 5.16 -1.43 17.03
CA ASP A 70 5.96 -1.54 15.81
C ASP A 70 6.89 -2.76 15.87
N THR A 71 6.34 -3.97 15.98
CA THR A 71 7.13 -5.20 16.21
C THR A 71 8.18 -5.45 15.11
N VAL A 72 7.91 -5.00 13.88
CA VAL A 72 8.79 -5.17 12.71
C VAL A 72 9.58 -3.88 12.41
N GLN A 73 9.45 -2.85 13.24
CA GLN A 73 10.07 -1.52 13.08
C GLN A 73 9.76 -0.84 11.73
N TRP A 74 8.60 -1.13 11.13
CA TRP A 74 8.21 -0.59 9.82
C TRP A 74 7.82 0.88 9.92
N CYS A 75 7.13 1.25 10.99
CA CYS A 75 6.81 2.65 11.26
C CYS A 75 8.11 3.45 11.43
N ASN A 76 9.04 2.94 12.25
CA ASN A 76 10.32 3.59 12.47
C ASN A 76 11.17 3.70 11.20
N LYS A 77 11.39 2.61 10.46
CA LYS A 77 12.17 2.62 9.22
C LYS A 77 11.61 3.59 8.17
N SER A 78 10.29 3.64 8.04
CA SER A 78 9.63 4.53 7.09
C SER A 78 9.77 6.00 7.50
N CYS A 79 9.65 6.32 8.78
CA CYS A 79 9.86 7.68 9.29
C CYS A 79 11.31 8.14 9.15
N LEU A 80 12.28 7.25 9.41
CA LEU A 80 13.69 7.53 9.18
C LEU A 80 13.97 7.79 7.69
N ALA A 81 13.39 7.00 6.79
CA ALA A 81 13.56 7.16 5.35
C ALA A 81 12.87 8.41 4.78
N ALA A 82 11.72 8.81 5.33
CA ALA A 82 10.93 9.93 4.81
C ALA A 82 11.31 11.28 5.43
N GLU A 83 11.51 11.33 6.76
CA GLU A 83 11.69 12.57 7.52
C GLU A 83 12.96 12.60 8.37
N ASN A 84 13.75 11.52 8.38
CA ASN A 84 14.90 11.35 9.28
C ASN A 84 14.54 11.55 10.77
N LYS A 85 13.35 11.07 11.15
CA LYS A 85 12.84 11.07 12.53
C LYS A 85 12.45 9.67 12.94
N GLU A 86 12.48 9.39 14.24
CA GLU A 86 11.97 8.14 14.77
C GLU A 86 10.45 8.02 14.56
N GLY A 87 9.99 6.83 14.19
CA GLY A 87 8.56 6.54 13.99
C GLY A 87 7.95 5.86 15.21
N TYR A 88 6.75 6.33 15.60
CA TYR A 88 6.00 5.82 16.74
C TYR A 88 4.57 5.44 16.35
N CYS A 89 4.11 4.29 16.86
CA CYS A 89 2.75 3.79 16.63
C CYS A 89 1.73 4.43 17.58
N HIS A 90 0.77 5.16 17.03
CA HIS A 90 -0.41 5.72 17.73
C HIS A 90 -1.65 4.91 17.36
N GLY A 91 -1.89 3.80 18.06
CA GLY A 91 -2.91 2.83 17.70
C GLY A 91 -2.56 2.15 16.37
N THR A 92 -3.42 2.33 15.35
CA THR A 92 -3.22 1.78 13.99
C THR A 92 -2.46 2.70 13.04
N LYS A 93 -2.02 3.87 13.51
CA LYS A 93 -1.33 4.88 12.70
C LYS A 93 0.11 5.00 13.17
N CYS A 94 1.02 5.27 12.25
CA CYS A 94 2.35 5.72 12.63
C CYS A 94 2.47 7.24 12.54
N LYS A 95 3.29 7.79 13.42
CA LYS A 95 3.64 9.21 13.50
C LYS A 95 5.14 9.36 13.59
N CYS A 96 5.71 10.23 12.76
CA CYS A 96 7.13 10.53 12.76
C CYS A 96 7.44 11.65 13.76
N GLY A 97 8.33 11.40 14.72
CA GLY A 97 8.77 12.35 15.75
C GLY A 97 7.77 12.62 16.88
N ILE A 98 6.59 11.99 16.87
CA ILE A 98 5.58 12.17 17.92
C ILE A 98 5.59 10.93 18.81
N LYS A 99 6.26 11.01 19.95
CA LYS A 99 6.24 9.94 20.95
C LYS A 99 4.82 9.71 21.46
N VAL A 100 4.48 8.46 21.75
CA VAL A 100 3.21 8.14 22.42
C VAL A 100 3.32 8.62 23.86
N SER A 101 2.58 9.68 24.20
CA SER A 101 2.38 10.10 25.58
C SER A 101 1.10 9.45 26.08
N TYR A 102 1.23 8.49 27.00
CA TYR A 102 0.12 8.05 27.84
C TYR A 102 0.05 8.93 29.09
#